data_AF-A0A9E2VSM2-F1
#
_entry.id   AF-A0A9E2VSM2-F1
#
_cell.length_a   1.000
_cell.length_b   1.000
_cell.length_c   1.000
_cell.angle_alpha   90.00
_cell.angle_beta   90.00
_cell.angle_gamma   90.00
#
_symmetry.space_group_name_H-M   'P 1'
#
loop_
_entity.id
_entity.type
_entity.pdbx_description
1 polymer ?
#
loop_
_entity_poly.entity_id
_entity_poly.type
_entity_poly.pdbx_seq_one_letter_code
_entity_poly.pdbx_strand_id
1 'polypeptide(L)'
;LKSMMDILSFSDQASYNRVVLIQFPKNGHYCFAFVTGVTKGEMQDLAQEPLIHVYVPTSPNPTSGYFLLVPEHEVTSVDMSVEEAMKLIVSGGLCSPSTSLASAVTAATKWGTVKQPETGVPIG
;
A
#
# COMPACT_ATOMS: atom_id res chain seq x y z
N LEU A 1 -11.36 -13.42 -6.49
CA LEU A 1 -10.86 -13.19 -5.11
C LEU A 1 -9.94 -14.30 -4.63
N LYS A 2 -10.41 -15.55 -4.46
CA LYS A 2 -9.58 -16.67 -3.94
C LYS A 2 -8.26 -16.87 -4.71
N SER A 3 -8.34 -16.91 -6.04
CA SER A 3 -7.17 -17.10 -6.92
C SER A 3 -6.06 -16.05 -6.76
N MET A 4 -6.36 -14.78 -6.49
CA MET A 4 -5.33 -13.77 -6.30
C MET A 4 -4.69 -13.84 -4.91
N MET A 5 -5.51 -14.15 -3.90
CA MET A 5 -5.03 -14.38 -2.54
C MET A 5 -4.11 -15.60 -2.48
N ASP A 6 -4.45 -16.64 -3.24
CA ASP A 6 -3.63 -17.82 -3.42
C ASP A 6 -2.29 -17.45 -4.09
N ILE A 7 -2.28 -16.64 -5.17
CA ILE A 7 -1.05 -16.18 -5.85
C ILE A 7 -0.14 -15.36 -4.93
N LEU A 8 -0.69 -14.44 -4.14
CA LEU A 8 0.10 -13.69 -3.14
C LEU A 8 0.59 -14.61 -2.01
N SER A 9 -0.09 -15.72 -1.74
CA SER A 9 0.32 -16.70 -0.73
C SER A 9 1.36 -17.70 -1.24
N PHE A 10 1.50 -17.89 -2.57
CA PHE A 10 2.47 -18.79 -3.19
C PHE A 10 3.84 -18.13 -3.37
N SER A 11 4.54 -17.87 -2.27
CA SER A 11 5.99 -17.90 -2.28
C SER A 11 6.48 -18.55 -0.99
N ASP A 12 7.34 -19.56 -1.12
CA ASP A 12 8.05 -20.26 -0.03
C ASP A 12 8.95 -19.33 0.82
N GLN A 13 8.83 -18.01 0.62
CA GLN A 13 9.48 -16.97 1.42
C GLN A 13 8.41 -16.27 2.25
N ALA A 14 8.05 -16.88 3.37
CA ALA A 14 7.13 -16.37 4.39
C ALA A 14 7.46 -14.93 4.88
N SER A 15 8.61 -14.38 4.50
CA SER A 15 9.12 -13.06 4.87
C SER A 15 8.51 -11.88 4.10
N TYR A 16 7.90 -12.11 2.94
CA TYR A 16 7.51 -11.00 2.04
C TYR A 16 6.01 -10.69 1.99
N ASN A 17 5.15 -11.54 2.56
CA ASN A 17 3.70 -11.33 2.56
C ASN A 17 3.22 -10.33 3.63
N ARG A 18 3.76 -9.10 3.59
CA ARG A 18 3.39 -8.00 4.49
C ARG A 18 2.65 -6.88 3.78
N VAL A 19 1.75 -6.24 4.52
CA VAL A 19 1.00 -5.06 4.08
C VAL A 19 1.81 -3.81 4.36
N VAL A 20 1.89 -2.93 3.37
CA VAL A 20 2.60 -1.66 3.47
C VAL A 20 1.77 -0.51 2.92
N LEU A 21 2.10 0.70 3.37
CA LEU A 21 1.65 1.95 2.78
C LEU A 21 2.78 2.53 1.95
N ILE A 22 2.44 2.93 0.73
CA ILE A 22 3.34 3.64 -0.19
C ILE A 22 2.67 4.91 -0.67
N GLN A 23 3.47 5.91 -1.04
CA GLN A 23 2.95 7.13 -1.67
C GLN A 23 2.78 6.90 -3.17
N PHE A 24 1.53 6.82 -3.66
CA PHE A 24 1.25 6.58 -5.07
C PHE A 24 -0.13 7.14 -5.48
N PRO A 25 -0.22 7.92 -6.59
CA PRO A 25 0.88 8.64 -7.24
C PRO A 25 1.53 9.64 -6.26
N LYS A 26 2.73 10.17 -6.54
CA LYS A 26 3.54 11.04 -5.63
C LYS A 26 2.90 12.41 -5.26
N ASN A 27 1.59 12.56 -5.42
CA ASN A 27 0.81 13.76 -5.13
C ASN A 27 0.28 13.80 -3.68
N GLY A 28 0.98 13.19 -2.71
CA GLY A 28 0.55 13.19 -1.31
C GLY A 28 -0.50 12.14 -0.94
N HIS A 29 -0.84 11.22 -1.85
CA HIS A 29 -1.79 10.13 -1.59
C HIS A 29 -1.05 8.86 -1.18
N TYR A 30 -1.69 8.05 -0.34
CA TYR A 30 -1.17 6.75 0.07
C TYR A 30 -2.04 5.62 -0.47
N CYS A 31 -1.38 4.53 -0.85
CA CYS A 31 -2.05 3.29 -1.23
C CYS A 31 -1.54 2.14 -0.35
N PHE A 32 -2.44 1.21 -0.06
CA PHE A 32 -2.03 -0.11 0.41
C PHE A 32 -1.33 -0.85 -0.72
N ALA A 33 -0.23 -1.51 -0.39
CA ALA A 33 0.46 -2.40 -1.28
C ALA A 33 0.91 -3.65 -0.53
N PHE A 34 1.17 -4.72 -1.28
CA PHE A 34 1.69 -5.96 -0.74
C PHE A 34 3.11 -6.14 -1.24
N VAL A 35 4.04 -6.36 -0.32
CA VAL A 35 5.41 -6.70 -0.72
C VAL A 35 5.37 -8.09 -1.36
N THR A 36 6.06 -8.26 -2.48
CA THR A 36 6.13 -9.54 -3.21
C THR A 36 7.57 -10.02 -3.39
N GLY A 37 8.56 -9.22 -3.00
CA GLY A 37 9.97 -9.58 -3.04
C GLY A 37 10.89 -8.38 -3.01
N VAL A 38 12.16 -8.63 -3.31
CA VAL A 38 13.23 -7.63 -3.41
C VAL A 38 13.87 -7.68 -4.79
N THR A 39 14.32 -6.54 -5.29
CA THR A 39 15.01 -6.44 -6.58
C THR A 39 16.44 -6.96 -6.42
N LYS A 40 16.94 -7.72 -7.40
CA LYS A 40 18.30 -8.28 -7.39
C LYS A 40 18.90 -8.24 -8.80
N GLY A 41 20.23 -8.30 -8.88
CA GLY A 41 20.98 -8.34 -10.14
C GLY A 41 20.91 -7.02 -10.92
N GLU A 42 20.93 -7.10 -12.24
CA GLU A 42 21.04 -5.95 -13.14
C GLU A 42 19.98 -4.87 -12.88
N MET A 43 18.75 -5.26 -12.53
CA MET A 43 17.67 -4.31 -12.23
C MET A 43 17.94 -3.48 -10.95
N GLN A 44 18.63 -4.08 -9.97
CA GLN A 44 19.07 -3.36 -8.77
C GLN A 44 20.27 -2.46 -9.08
N ASP A 45 21.16 -2.89 -9.98
CA ASP A 45 22.34 -2.11 -10.38
C ASP A 45 21.97 -0.81 -11.15
N LEU A 46 20.78 -0.78 -11.77
CA LEU A 46 20.22 0.43 -12.39
C LEU A 46 19.68 1.45 -11.38
N ALA A 47 19.47 1.04 -10.12
CA ALA A 47 18.94 1.88 -9.07
C ALA A 47 20.03 2.27 -8.07
N GLN A 48 20.00 3.52 -7.62
CA GLN A 48 20.96 3.99 -6.61
C GLN A 48 20.68 3.43 -5.21
N GLU A 49 19.46 2.91 -5.00
CA GLU A 49 18.96 2.49 -3.69
C GLU A 49 18.30 1.12 -3.77
N PRO A 50 18.28 0.35 -2.66
CA PRO A 50 17.59 -0.93 -2.59
C PRO A 50 16.11 -0.79 -2.95
N LEU A 51 15.68 -1.52 -3.98
CA LEU A 51 14.31 -1.53 -4.45
C LEU A 51 13.58 -2.79 -3.99
N ILE A 52 12.34 -2.62 -3.53
CA ILE A 52 11.44 -3.73 -3.22
C ILE A 52 10.31 -3.81 -4.24
N HIS A 53 9.81 -5.03 -4.45
CA HIS A 53 8.66 -5.28 -5.31
C HIS A 53 7.38 -5.13 -4.50
N VAL A 54 6.47 -4.29 -4.99
CA VAL A 54 5.15 -4.11 -4.38
C VAL A 54 4.04 -4.26 -5.40
N TYR A 55 2.96 -4.91 -5.01
CA TYR A 55 1.72 -4.99 -5.75
C TYR A 55 0.67 -4.05 -5.15
N VAL A 56 0.22 -3.08 -5.93
CA VAL A 56 -0.83 -2.11 -5.56
C VAL A 56 -2.14 -2.56 -6.19
N PRO A 57 -3.08 -3.13 -5.43
CA PRO A 57 -4.38 -3.53 -5.95
C PRO A 57 -5.25 -2.31 -6.26
N THR A 58 -6.18 -2.48 -7.19
CA THR A 58 -7.25 -1.48 -7.44
C THR A 58 -8.54 -1.86 -6.72
N SER A 59 -9.31 -0.85 -6.30
CA SER A 59 -10.65 -1.03 -5.72
C SER A 59 -11.73 -0.86 -6.79
N PRO A 60 -12.88 -1.57 -6.70
CA PRO A 60 -13.24 -2.62 -5.75
C PRO A 60 -12.80 -4.03 -6.20
N ASN A 61 -12.33 -4.15 -7.45
CA ASN A 61 -11.90 -5.42 -8.03
C ASN A 61 -10.37 -5.50 -8.02
N PRO A 62 -9.77 -6.20 -7.04
CA PRO A 62 -8.32 -6.25 -6.89
C PRO A 62 -7.64 -7.08 -7.97
N THR A 63 -8.39 -7.67 -8.91
CA THR A 63 -7.83 -8.48 -10.02
C THR A 63 -6.89 -7.65 -10.92
N SER A 64 -7.07 -6.33 -10.97
CA SER A 64 -6.15 -5.38 -11.58
C SER A 64 -5.35 -4.61 -10.54
N GLY A 65 -4.14 -4.21 -10.91
CA GLY A 65 -3.25 -3.45 -10.04
C GLY A 65 -1.98 -3.02 -10.74
N TYR A 66 -1.15 -2.28 -10.01
CA TYR A 66 0.18 -1.90 -10.46
C TYR A 66 1.22 -2.77 -9.78
N PHE A 67 2.20 -3.23 -10.56
CA PHE A 67 3.44 -3.76 -10.01
C PHE A 67 4.48 -2.64 -10.03
N LEU A 68 4.99 -2.29 -8.87
CA LEU A 68 5.94 -1.18 -8.72
C LEU A 68 7.23 -1.69 -8.07
N LEU A 69 8.33 -1.09 -8.49
CA LEU A 69 9.60 -1.14 -7.77
C LEU A 69 9.74 0.18 -7.02
N VAL A 70 9.85 0.11 -5.70
CA VAL A 70 9.92 1.31 -4.84
C VAL A 70 11.13 1.23 -3.92
N PRO A 71 11.78 2.36 -3.60
CA PRO A 71 12.86 2.37 -2.62
C PRO A 71 12.36 1.86 -1.27
N GLU A 72 13.12 0.99 -0.62
CA GLU A 72 12.71 0.40 0.66
C GLU A 72 12.40 1.46 1.73
N HIS A 73 13.11 2.58 1.70
CA HIS A 73 12.94 3.68 2.65
C HIS A 73 11.65 4.50 2.44
N GLU A 74 11.00 4.42 1.27
CA GLU A 74 9.74 5.11 0.98
C GLU A 74 8.50 4.30 1.43
N VAL A 75 8.72 3.13 2.04
CA VAL A 75 7.66 2.17 2.37
C VAL A 75 7.43 2.11 3.88
N THR A 76 6.17 2.27 4.30
CA THR A 76 5.78 2.17 5.71
C THR A 76 5.06 0.85 5.99
N SER A 77 5.55 0.05 6.92
CA SER A 77 4.88 -1.21 7.30
C SER A 77 3.60 -0.94 8.08
N VAL A 78 2.55 -1.71 7.78
CA VAL A 78 1.27 -1.64 8.48
C VAL A 78 1.08 -2.93 9.26
N ASP A 79 0.72 -2.81 10.55
CA ASP A 79 0.37 -3.94 11.40
C ASP A 79 -1.08 -4.37 11.11
N MET A 80 -1.26 -5.05 9.98
CA MET A 80 -2.54 -5.54 9.48
C MET A 80 -2.30 -6.80 8.65
N SER A 81 -3.23 -7.75 8.73
CA SER A 81 -3.19 -8.93 7.86
C SER A 81 -3.50 -8.58 6.40
N VAL A 82 -2.98 -9.37 5.46
CA VAL A 82 -3.31 -9.25 4.04
C VAL A 82 -4.82 -9.35 3.82
N GLU A 83 -5.51 -10.20 4.59
CA GLU A 83 -6.96 -10.37 4.49
C GLU A 83 -7.74 -9.12 4.88
N GLU A 84 -7.37 -8.46 5.98
CA GLU A 84 -7.99 -7.22 6.42
C GLU A 84 -7.77 -6.08 5.42
N ALA A 85 -6.55 -5.96 4.89
CA ALA A 85 -6.23 -4.96 3.87
C ALA A 85 -7.04 -5.20 2.59
N MET A 86 -7.19 -6.45 2.17
CA MET A 86 -8.00 -6.80 1.00
C MET A 86 -9.49 -6.53 1.21
N LYS A 87 -10.04 -6.78 2.41
CA LYS A 87 -11.42 -6.41 2.76
C LYS A 87 -11.65 -4.91 2.68
N LEU A 88 -10.70 -4.12 3.19
CA LEU A 88 -10.71 -2.66 3.06
C LEU A 88 -10.73 -2.21 1.60
N ILE A 89 -9.82 -2.73 0.79
CA ILE A 89 -9.68 -2.34 -0.62
C ILE A 89 -10.94 -2.72 -1.41
N VAL A 90 -11.45 -3.94 -1.27
CA VAL A 90 -12.64 -4.42 -2.00
C VAL A 90 -13.90 -3.66 -1.58
N SER A 91 -14.01 -3.29 -0.30
CA SER A 91 -15.13 -2.50 0.21
C SER A 91 -15.05 -1.00 -0.10
N GLY A 92 -13.96 -0.53 -0.72
CA GLY A 92 -13.72 0.90 -0.94
C GLY A 92 -13.53 1.69 0.35
N GLY A 93 -13.03 1.03 1.41
CA GLY A 93 -12.81 1.64 2.73
C GLY A 93 -14.02 1.58 3.68
N LEU A 94 -15.13 0.97 3.28
CA LEU A 94 -16.33 0.85 4.12
C LEU A 94 -16.19 -0.20 5.24
N CYS A 95 -15.30 -1.19 5.06
CA CYS A 95 -15.08 -2.26 6.03
C CYS A 95 -13.73 -2.06 6.74
N SER A 96 -13.71 -1.24 7.79
CA SER A 96 -12.53 -1.08 8.64
C SER A 96 -12.28 -2.36 9.45
N PRO A 97 -11.02 -2.84 9.56
CA PRO A 97 -10.70 -3.91 10.48
C PRO A 97 -11.10 -3.48 11.89
N SER A 98 -11.93 -4.30 12.52
CA SER A 98 -12.41 -4.08 13.87
C SER A 98 -11.24 -4.26 14.84
N THR A 99 -10.96 -3.21 15.62
CA THR A 99 -10.18 -3.26 16.87
C THR A 99 -8.65 -3.26 16.72
N SER A 100 -8.07 -2.10 16.40
CA SER A 100 -6.75 -1.64 16.94
C SER A 100 -6.47 -0.16 16.56
N LEU A 101 -6.90 0.27 15.36
CA LEU A 101 -6.65 1.63 14.86
C LEU A 101 -7.37 2.74 15.65
N ALA A 102 -8.44 2.42 16.39
CA ALA A 102 -9.15 3.40 17.21
C ALA A 102 -8.29 3.96 18.38
N SER A 103 -7.26 3.23 18.82
CA SER A 103 -6.33 3.72 19.86
C SER A 103 -5.22 4.61 19.30
N ALA A 104 -4.89 4.48 18.00
CA ALA A 104 -3.86 5.30 17.36
C ALA A 104 -4.40 6.67 16.88
N VAL A 105 -5.70 6.77 16.57
CA VAL A 105 -6.31 8.03 16.10
C VAL A 105 -6.45 9.07 17.23
N THR A 106 -6.44 8.66 18.50
CA THR A 106 -6.48 9.60 19.63
C THR A 106 -5.12 10.28 19.90
N ALA A 107 -4.02 9.77 19.33
CA ALA A 107 -2.66 10.28 19.61
C ALA A 107 -2.07 11.21 18.52
N ALA A 108 -2.69 11.35 17.35
CA ALA A 108 -2.18 12.18 16.26
C ALA A 108 -2.93 13.53 16.12
N THR A 109 -3.15 14.23 17.24
CA THR A 109 -3.62 15.64 17.30
C THR A 109 -2.54 16.65 16.86
N LYS A 110 -1.60 16.29 15.98
CA LYS A 110 -0.56 17.21 15.50
C LYS A 110 -0.20 16.99 14.03
N TRP A 111 -1.19 16.93 13.15
CA TRP A 111 -0.94 17.39 11.78
C TRP A 111 -1.25 18.88 11.74
N GLY A 112 -0.22 19.70 11.91
CA GLY A 112 -0.33 21.15 11.80
C GLY A 112 -0.94 21.53 10.45
N THR A 113 -1.79 22.54 10.47
CA THR A 113 -2.51 23.16 9.35
C THR A 113 -1.80 23.03 8.01
N VAL A 114 -2.09 21.95 7.27
CA VAL A 114 -1.71 21.85 5.85
C VAL A 114 -2.68 22.75 5.10
N LYS A 115 -2.17 23.90 4.61
CA LYS A 115 -2.93 24.74 3.70
C LYS A 115 -3.27 23.92 2.45
N GLN A 116 -4.56 23.78 2.17
CA GLN A 116 -5.05 23.18 0.92
C GLN A 116 -4.51 24.01 -0.26
N PRO A 117 -3.95 23.38 -1.30
CA PRO A 117 -3.63 24.09 -2.53
C PRO A 117 -4.94 24.53 -3.21
N GLU A 118 -5.02 25.82 -3.48
CA GLU A 118 -6.14 26.53 -4.09
C GLU A 118 -6.30 26.21 -5.58
N THR A 119 -6.69 24.99 -5.92
CA THR A 119 -7.01 24.65 -7.31
C THR A 119 -8.50 24.46 -7.47
N GLY A 120 -9.19 25.59 -7.73
CA GLY A 120 -10.53 25.58 -8.30
C GLY A 120 -10.51 24.89 -9.65
N VAL A 121 -11.12 23.70 -9.71
CA VAL A 121 -11.44 23.03 -10.96
C VAL A 121 -12.96 23.10 -11.11
N PRO A 122 -13.49 23.86 -12.09
CA PRO A 122 -14.91 23.90 -12.34
C PRO A 122 -15.37 22.52 -12.86
N ILE A 123 -16.31 21.93 -12.14
CA ILE A 123 -17.01 20.73 -12.58
C ILE A 123 -17.99 21.17 -13.67
N GLY A 124 -17.70 20.80 -14.91
CA GLY A 124 -18.65 20.85 -16.02
C GLY A 124 -19.60 19.67 -16.00
#